data_AF-A0A7S3UWT2-F1
#
_entry.id   AF-A0A7S3UWT2-F1
#
_cell.length_a   1.000
_cell.length_b   1.000
_cell.length_c   1.000
_cell.angle_alpha   90.00
_cell.angle_beta   90.00
_cell.angle_gamma   90.00
#
_symmetry.space_group_name_H-M   'P 1'
#
loop_
_entity.id
_entity.type
_entity.pdbx_description
1 polymer ?
#
loop_
_entity_poly.entity_id
_entity_poly.type
_entity_poly.pdbx_seq_one_letter_code
_entity_poly.pdbx_strand_id
1 'polypeptide(L)'
;MDPAVVSFMMLQCTDDDDYDDLRRGLKLDQKSLIFVPVNDNTSFDSSSTHWSLLACVRYNNAINCVHLDSGGGANGARAEQVAAQLRQTLLGAADRGSGNDIPTLQLVDVSAQTPRQTNSYDCGMYTIVFAEFF
;
A
#
# COMPACT_ATOMS: atom_id res chain seq x y z
N MET A 1 7.68 3.23 -0.42
CA MET A 1 8.04 2.18 -1.39
C MET A 1 8.07 2.82 -2.77
N ASP A 2 8.97 2.36 -3.63
CA ASP A 2 9.03 2.81 -5.03
C ASP A 2 7.85 2.21 -5.83
N PRO A 3 7.24 2.94 -6.80
CA PRO A 3 6.14 2.42 -7.61
C PRO A 3 6.44 1.10 -8.33
N ALA A 4 7.67 0.88 -8.81
CA ALA A 4 8.04 -0.37 -9.48
C ALA A 4 8.05 -1.55 -8.51
N VAL A 5 8.43 -1.30 -7.25
CA VAL A 5 8.39 -2.29 -6.18
C VAL A 5 6.95 -2.66 -5.82
N VAL A 6 6.03 -1.69 -5.82
CA VAL A 6 4.60 -1.97 -5.64
C VAL A 6 4.06 -2.81 -6.80
N SER A 7 4.42 -2.47 -8.04
CA SER A 7 4.02 -3.26 -9.22
C SER A 7 4.55 -4.70 -9.15
N PHE A 8 5.80 -4.89 -8.72
CA PHE A 8 6.37 -6.22 -8.49
C PHE A 8 5.58 -6.99 -7.42
N MET A 9 5.31 -6.38 -6.27
CA MET A 9 4.50 -6.97 -5.19
C MET A 9 3.11 -7.40 -5.67
N MET A 10 2.49 -6.60 -6.54
CA MET A 10 1.13 -6.85 -7.01
C MET A 10 1.03 -7.84 -8.16
N LEU A 11 2.02 -7.91 -9.04
CA LEU A 11 1.93 -8.64 -10.29
C LEU A 11 2.83 -9.87 -10.35
N GLN A 12 3.86 -9.97 -9.50
CA GLN A 12 4.88 -11.01 -9.60
C GLN A 12 5.06 -11.83 -8.32
N CYS A 13 4.77 -11.28 -7.13
CA CYS A 13 4.82 -12.09 -5.91
C CYS A 13 3.67 -13.12 -5.91
N THR A 14 4.00 -14.40 -5.99
CA THR A 14 3.02 -15.50 -6.07
C THR A 14 3.16 -16.53 -4.97
N ASP A 15 4.29 -16.59 -4.29
CA ASP A 15 4.55 -17.52 -3.20
C ASP A 15 5.18 -16.82 -1.97
N ASP A 16 5.34 -17.57 -0.88
CA ASP A 16 5.84 -17.04 0.39
C ASP A 16 7.31 -16.55 0.30
N ASP A 17 8.12 -17.17 -0.55
CA ASP A 17 9.54 -16.80 -0.72
C ASP A 17 9.65 -15.41 -1.37
N ASP A 18 8.83 -15.13 -2.39
CA ASP A 18 8.75 -13.80 -3.02
C ASP A 18 8.46 -12.69 -2.01
N TYR A 19 7.46 -12.92 -1.15
CA TYR A 19 7.07 -11.95 -0.14
C TYR A 19 8.14 -11.78 0.94
N ASP A 20 8.79 -12.86 1.37
CA ASP A 20 9.84 -12.79 2.39
C ASP A 20 11.11 -12.12 1.87
N ASP A 21 11.47 -12.33 0.61
CA ASP A 21 12.55 -11.61 -0.05
C ASP A 21 12.25 -10.12 -0.15
N LEU A 22 11.03 -9.75 -0.55
CA LEU A 22 10.59 -8.36 -0.60
C LEU A 22 10.63 -7.70 0.79
N ARG A 23 10.09 -8.38 1.81
CA ARG A 23 10.09 -7.93 3.21
C ARG A 23 11.51 -7.64 3.70
N ARG A 24 12.42 -8.60 3.50
CA ARG A 24 13.82 -8.51 3.93
C ARG A 24 14.58 -7.44 3.16
N GLY A 25 14.42 -7.39 1.84
CA GLY A 25 15.09 -6.42 0.97
C GLY A 25 14.76 -4.97 1.33
N LEU A 26 13.49 -4.70 1.66
CA LEU A 26 13.03 -3.38 2.09
C LEU A 26 13.18 -3.12 3.61
N LYS A 27 13.58 -4.15 4.38
CA LYS A 27 13.65 -4.13 5.84
C LYS A 27 12.35 -3.64 6.48
N LEU A 28 11.20 -4.13 6.00
CA LEU A 28 9.88 -3.61 6.39
C LEU A 28 9.61 -3.75 7.89
N ASP A 29 10.18 -4.76 8.55
CA ASP A 29 10.04 -4.96 10.00
C ASP A 29 10.65 -3.83 10.83
N GLN A 30 11.56 -3.07 10.24
CA GLN A 30 12.24 -1.94 10.87
C GLN A 30 11.55 -0.60 10.56
N LYS A 31 10.43 -0.61 9.83
CA LYS A 31 9.72 0.59 9.41
C LYS A 31 8.49 0.80 10.28
N SER A 32 8.45 1.93 10.98
CA SER A 32 7.25 2.41 11.69
C SER A 32 6.24 3.08 10.76
N LEU A 33 6.70 3.57 9.61
CA LEU A 33 5.89 4.26 8.61
C LEU A 33 6.22 3.73 7.22
N ILE A 34 5.19 3.36 6.46
CA ILE A 34 5.30 2.78 5.12
C ILE A 34 4.35 3.53 4.20
N PHE A 35 4.91 4.23 3.22
CA PHE A 35 4.16 4.83 2.12
C PHE A 35 4.15 3.90 0.92
N VAL A 36 2.97 3.65 0.38
CA VAL A 36 2.75 2.75 -0.76
C VAL A 36 2.00 3.51 -1.84
N PRO A 37 2.66 3.95 -2.93
CA PRO A 37 1.96 4.54 -4.05
C PRO A 37 1.05 3.49 -4.70
N VAL A 38 -0.23 3.79 -4.82
CA VAL A 38 -1.25 2.92 -5.41
C VAL A 38 -1.56 3.41 -6.81
N ASN A 39 -1.44 2.52 -7.78
CA ASN A 39 -1.97 2.73 -9.14
C ASN A 39 -2.96 1.63 -9.52
N ASP A 40 -3.86 1.98 -10.42
CA ASP A 40 -4.93 1.13 -10.97
C ASP A 40 -4.46 0.14 -12.05
N ASN A 41 -3.17 0.03 -12.32
CA ASN A 41 -2.66 -0.87 -13.33
C ASN A 41 -2.80 -2.34 -12.88
N THR A 42 -3.31 -3.20 -13.76
CA THR A 42 -3.60 -4.62 -13.45
C THR A 42 -2.72 -5.60 -14.22
N SER A 43 -1.97 -5.14 -15.22
CA SER A 43 -1.02 -5.97 -15.98
C SER A 43 0.16 -5.15 -16.50
N PHE A 44 1.17 -5.82 -17.06
CA PHE A 44 2.31 -5.15 -17.71
C PHE A 44 1.96 -4.49 -19.04
N ASP A 45 0.85 -4.90 -19.66
CA ASP A 45 0.46 -4.46 -21.00
C ASP A 45 -0.51 -3.27 -20.97
N SER A 46 -0.93 -2.85 -19.77
CA SER A 46 -1.79 -1.68 -19.57
C SER A 46 -1.04 -0.52 -18.92
N SER A 47 -1.59 0.68 -19.10
CA SER A 47 -1.14 1.92 -18.46
C SER A 47 -2.06 2.27 -17.29
N SER A 48 -1.49 2.85 -16.23
CA SER A 48 -2.28 3.42 -15.14
C SER A 48 -3.00 4.71 -15.59
N THR A 49 -4.22 4.92 -15.08
CA THR A 49 -4.97 6.16 -15.27
C THR A 49 -5.02 7.03 -14.01
N HIS A 50 -4.75 6.45 -12.83
CA HIS A 50 -4.89 7.17 -11.56
C HIS A 50 -3.90 6.73 -10.48
N TRP A 51 -3.38 7.72 -9.74
CA TRP A 51 -2.48 7.53 -8.60
C TRP A 51 -3.14 7.97 -7.29
N SER A 52 -2.85 7.24 -6.23
CA SER A 52 -3.21 7.59 -4.85
C SER A 52 -2.16 7.05 -3.88
N LEU A 53 -2.30 7.35 -2.59
CA LEU A 53 -1.37 6.91 -1.56
C LEU A 53 -2.05 6.02 -0.53
N LEU A 54 -1.41 4.89 -0.20
CA LEU A 54 -1.70 4.15 1.01
C LEU A 54 -0.58 4.41 2.03
N ALA A 55 -0.90 5.05 3.15
CA ALA A 55 0.05 5.36 4.22
C ALA A 55 -0.24 4.49 5.43
N CYS A 56 0.73 3.68 5.85
CA CYS A 56 0.58 2.72 6.94
C CYS A 56 1.52 3.04 8.10
N VAL A 57 0.97 3.15 9.30
CA VAL A 57 1.68 3.38 10.55
C VAL A 57 1.63 2.14 11.41
N ARG A 58 2.80 1.64 11.82
CA ARG A 58 2.95 0.57 12.81
C ARG A 58 3.00 1.18 14.20
N TYR A 59 2.07 0.77 15.06
CA TYR A 59 2.04 1.15 16.46
C TYR A 59 1.66 -0.06 17.32
N ASN A 60 2.50 -0.41 18.30
CA ASN A 60 2.39 -1.66 19.06
C ASN A 60 2.29 -2.89 18.12
N ASN A 61 1.26 -3.73 18.30
CA ASN A 61 1.01 -4.91 17.47
C ASN A 61 -0.05 -4.67 16.37
N ALA A 62 -0.24 -3.42 15.95
CA ALA A 62 -1.21 -3.05 14.92
C ALA A 62 -0.57 -2.21 13.81
N ILE A 63 -1.08 -2.36 12.60
CA ILE A 63 -0.71 -1.56 11.43
C ILE A 63 -1.98 -0.86 10.95
N ASN A 64 -2.05 0.45 11.19
CA ASN A 64 -3.16 1.27 10.73
C ASN A 64 -2.78 1.94 9.42
N CYS A 65 -3.57 1.68 8.38
CA CYS A 65 -3.37 2.23 7.06
C CYS A 65 -4.51 3.20 6.72
N VAL A 66 -4.17 4.29 6.05
CA VAL A 66 -5.13 5.24 5.47
C VAL A 66 -4.93 5.29 3.96
N HIS A 67 -6.02 5.31 3.20
CA HIS A 67 -6.01 5.51 1.76
C HIS A 67 -6.36 6.96 1.44
N LEU A 68 -5.44 7.67 0.79
CA LEU A 68 -5.56 9.07 0.41
C LEU A 68 -5.64 9.14 -1.10
N ASP A 69 -6.85 9.43 -1.58
CA ASP A 69 -7.19 9.47 -2.99
C ASP A 69 -7.82 10.81 -3.36
N SER A 70 -7.06 11.65 -4.06
CA SER A 70 -7.53 12.94 -4.57
C SER A 70 -8.61 12.82 -5.65
N GLY A 71 -8.73 11.65 -6.29
CA GLY A 71 -9.75 11.27 -7.25
C GLY A 71 -11.07 10.82 -6.61
N GLY A 72 -11.13 10.70 -5.28
CA GLY A 72 -12.38 10.40 -4.58
C GLY A 72 -12.70 8.93 -4.44
N GLY A 73 -11.69 8.11 -4.17
CA GLY A 73 -11.85 6.67 -4.07
C GLY A 73 -11.84 5.94 -5.41
N ALA A 74 -11.37 6.58 -6.48
CA ALA A 74 -11.17 5.93 -7.79
C ALA A 74 -10.26 4.68 -7.67
N ASN A 75 -9.29 4.70 -6.74
CA ASN A 75 -8.43 3.56 -6.42
C ASN A 75 -8.90 2.77 -5.18
N GLY A 76 -10.12 2.93 -4.67
CA GLY A 76 -10.55 2.31 -3.41
C GLY A 76 -10.36 0.77 -3.39
N ALA A 77 -10.96 0.07 -4.37
CA ALA A 77 -10.80 -1.38 -4.50
C ALA A 77 -9.33 -1.79 -4.73
N ARG A 78 -8.55 -0.94 -5.42
CA ARG A 78 -7.13 -1.22 -5.67
C ARG A 78 -6.29 -1.05 -4.40
N ALA A 79 -6.61 -0.06 -3.57
CA ALA A 79 -5.96 0.16 -2.29
C ALA A 79 -6.22 -1.00 -1.33
N GLU A 80 -7.43 -1.58 -1.32
CA GLU A 80 -7.73 -2.80 -0.57
C GLU A 80 -6.86 -3.99 -1.01
N GLN A 81 -6.73 -4.20 -2.33
CA GLN A 81 -5.87 -5.26 -2.87
C GLN A 81 -4.40 -5.03 -2.50
N VAL A 82 -3.91 -3.80 -2.63
CA VAL A 82 -2.54 -3.42 -2.25
C VAL A 82 -2.32 -3.61 -0.75
N ALA A 83 -3.28 -3.25 0.09
CA ALA A 83 -3.21 -3.45 1.53
C ALA A 83 -3.19 -4.95 1.90
N ALA A 84 -3.94 -5.78 1.19
CA ALA A 84 -3.91 -7.23 1.38
C ALA A 84 -2.54 -7.83 1.02
N GLN A 85 -1.94 -7.42 -0.11
CA GLN A 85 -0.61 -7.88 -0.52
C GLN A 85 0.50 -7.33 0.37
N LEU A 86 0.38 -6.08 0.83
CA LEU A 86 1.27 -5.53 1.83
C LEU A 86 1.15 -6.31 3.13
N ARG A 87 -0.07 -6.67 3.57
CA ARG A 87 -0.26 -7.53 4.75
C ARG A 87 0.47 -8.84 4.56
N GLN A 88 0.32 -9.52 3.42
CA GLN A 88 1.11 -10.72 3.13
C GLN A 88 2.60 -10.41 3.30
N THR A 89 3.13 -9.42 2.60
CA THR A 89 4.55 -9.03 2.67
C THR A 89 5.04 -8.72 4.09
N LEU A 90 4.19 -8.20 4.97
CA LEU A 90 4.54 -7.91 6.36
C LEU A 90 4.48 -9.15 7.27
N LEU A 91 3.77 -10.20 6.86
CA LEU A 91 3.75 -11.50 7.52
C LEU A 91 4.83 -12.38 6.91
N GLY A 92 5.89 -12.68 7.66
CA GLY A 92 6.86 -13.67 7.22
C GLY A 92 6.21 -15.06 7.09
N ALA A 93 6.82 -15.96 6.31
CA ALA A 93 6.27 -17.31 6.07
C ALA A 93 5.94 -18.07 7.38
N ALA A 94 6.77 -17.89 8.42
CA ALA A 94 6.57 -18.49 9.75
C ALA A 94 5.29 -18.00 10.46
N ASP A 95 4.88 -16.75 10.22
CA ASP A 95 3.72 -16.16 10.89
C ASP A 95 2.40 -16.50 10.20
N ARG A 96 2.42 -16.82 8.89
CA ARG A 96 1.23 -17.10 8.08
C ARG A 96 0.51 -18.41 8.44
N GLY A 97 1.22 -19.37 9.06
CA GLY A 97 0.66 -20.66 9.48
C GLY A 97 0.52 -20.85 11.00
N SER A 98 1.06 -19.94 11.82
CA SER A 98 1.29 -20.20 13.25
C SER A 98 0.12 -19.83 14.17
N GLY A 99 -0.92 -19.13 13.71
CA GLY A 99 -2.03 -18.69 14.57
C GLY A 99 -1.62 -17.77 15.74
N ASN A 100 -0.37 -17.29 15.75
CA ASN A 100 0.14 -16.33 16.73
C ASN A 100 -0.49 -14.94 16.54
N ASP A 101 -0.15 -14.00 17.44
CA ASP A 101 -0.51 -12.58 17.43
C ASP A 101 -0.01 -11.85 16.15
N ILE A 102 -0.60 -12.22 15.01
CA ILE A 102 -0.39 -11.62 13.70
C ILE A 102 -0.80 -10.15 13.80
N PRO A 103 0.09 -9.20 13.43
CA PRO A 103 -0.27 -7.80 13.40
C PRO A 103 -1.52 -7.58 12.57
N THR A 104 -2.54 -6.96 13.17
CA THR A 104 -3.75 -6.60 12.44
C THR A 104 -3.42 -5.42 11.52
N LEU A 105 -3.63 -5.61 10.21
CA LEU A 105 -3.64 -4.50 9.26
C LEU A 105 -5.09 -4.04 9.10
N GLN A 106 -5.35 -2.78 9.43
CA GLN A 106 -6.65 -2.15 9.29
C GLN A 106 -6.58 -0.97 8.31
N LEU A 107 -7.56 -0.87 7.41
CA LEU A 107 -7.82 0.34 6.65
C LEU A 107 -8.75 1.26 7.45
N VAL A 108 -8.35 2.50 7.66
CA VAL A 108 -9.12 3.55 8.31
C VAL A 108 -9.68 4.47 7.23
N ASP A 109 -11.00 4.67 7.23
CA ASP A 109 -11.66 5.56 6.28
C ASP A 109 -11.36 7.03 6.64
N VAL A 110 -10.70 7.72 5.70
CA VAL A 110 -10.38 9.15 5.75
C VAL A 110 -10.85 9.89 4.49
N SER A 111 -11.75 9.27 3.72
CA SER A 111 -12.19 9.78 2.42
C SER A 111 -12.80 11.18 2.52
N ALA A 112 -13.56 11.45 3.58
CA ALA A 112 -14.20 12.75 3.82
C ALA A 112 -13.19 13.88 4.15
N GLN A 113 -12.01 13.56 4.65
CA GLN A 113 -10.96 14.51 5.03
C GLN A 113 -9.88 14.65 3.95
N THR A 114 -9.89 13.78 2.94
CA THR A 114 -8.85 13.73 1.92
C THR A 114 -9.02 14.90 0.93
N PRO A 115 -7.99 15.75 0.74
CA PRO A 115 -8.01 16.80 -0.25
C PRO A 115 -8.29 16.27 -1.66
N ARG A 116 -9.21 16.93 -2.38
CA ARG A 116 -9.65 16.55 -3.73
C ARG A 116 -8.90 17.34 -4.79
N GLN A 117 -8.47 16.66 -5.87
CA GLN A 117 -8.01 17.35 -7.07
C GLN A 117 -9.20 17.94 -7.84
N THR A 118 -8.98 19.05 -8.53
CA THR A 118 -10.01 19.74 -9.34
C THR A 118 -9.74 19.64 -10.85
N ASN A 119 -8.80 18.79 -11.25
CA ASN A 119 -8.45 18.49 -12.65
C ASN A 119 -8.20 16.98 -12.81
N SER A 120 -7.80 16.54 -14.00
CA SER A 120 -7.63 15.12 -14.34
C SER A 120 -6.18 14.62 -14.34
N TYR A 121 -5.21 15.41 -13.85
CA TYR A 121 -3.78 15.08 -14.00
C TYR A 121 -2.93 15.26 -12.74
N ASP A 122 -3.43 15.95 -11.71
CA ASP A 122 -2.66 16.20 -10.48
C ASP A 122 -2.64 15.01 -9.50
N CYS A 123 -3.28 13.88 -9.78
CA CYS A 123 -3.34 12.73 -8.87
C CYS A 123 -1.95 12.25 -8.39
N GLY A 124 -0.96 12.28 -9.28
CA GLY A 124 0.44 11.99 -8.93
C GLY A 124 1.05 13.05 -8.00
N MET A 125 0.75 14.33 -8.21
CA MET A 125 1.22 15.41 -7.34
C MET A 125 0.59 15.33 -5.95
N TYR A 126 -0.71 15.05 -5.85
CA TYR A 126 -1.38 14.81 -4.57
C TYR A 126 -0.77 13.61 -3.85
N THR A 127 -0.46 12.51 -4.56
CA THR A 127 0.21 11.34 -3.97
C THR A 127 1.55 11.72 -3.32
N ILE A 128 2.36 12.57 -3.96
CA ILE A 128 3.64 13.06 -3.42
C ILE A 128 3.41 13.98 -2.22
N VAL A 129 2.52 14.96 -2.35
CA VAL A 129 2.21 15.92 -1.29
C VAL A 129 1.66 15.21 -0.05
N PHE A 130 0.78 14.22 -0.23
CA PHE A 130 0.29 13.39 0.86
C PHE A 130 1.43 12.69 1.60
N ALA A 131 2.45 12.20 0.90
CA ALA A 131 3.60 11.56 1.56
C ALA A 131 4.50 12.55 2.31
N GLU A 132 4.56 13.82 1.88
CA GLU A 132 5.35 14.88 2.53
C GLU A 132 4.74 15.35 3.86
N PHE A 133 3.41 15.30 4.00
CA PHE A 133 2.70 15.80 5.18
C PHE A 133 2.59 14.81 6.36
N PHE A 134 3.12 13.58 6.23
CA PHE A 134 3.00 12.53 7.25
C PHE A 134 4.23 12.40 8.16
#